data_AF-A0A2P6FQ21-F1
#
_entry.id   AF-A0A2P6FQ21-F1
#
_cell.length_a   1.000
_cell.length_b   1.000
_cell.length_c   1.000
_cell.angle_alpha   90.00
_cell.angle_beta   90.00
_cell.angle_gamma   90.00
#
_symmetry.space_group_name_H-M   'P 1'
#
loop_
_entity.id
_entity.type
_entity.pdbx_description
1 polymer ?
#
loop_
_entity_poly.entity_id
_entity_poly.type
_entity_poly.pdbx_seq_one_letter_code
_entity_poly.pdbx_strand_id
1 'polypeptide(L)'
;MKSPKSIYGSLILLGLPLVGSSVAQFSLTIIDAAMLGHYSSIALASAVIGGSFFFSFFIVGSGFSFAVVPLVAAYEAQKDQKQVRRITRMGLWMSLIYTLLVLICFLNSKKILLIIGQNEEISSLSQDYLRIMGFGLFPALFVV
;
A
#
# COMPACT_ATOMS: atom_id res chain seq x y z
N MET A 1 36.90 4.61 17.60
CA MET A 1 35.89 5.70 17.67
C MET A 1 36.03 6.57 16.42
N LYS A 2 35.11 6.46 15.43
CA LYS A 2 35.13 7.31 14.22
C LYS A 2 34.72 8.74 14.57
N SER A 3 35.45 9.72 14.05
CA SER A 3 35.27 11.16 14.29
C SER A 3 33.85 11.64 13.93
N PRO A 4 33.21 12.52 14.76
CA PRO A 4 31.85 13.00 14.55
C PRO A 4 31.62 13.73 13.22
N LYS A 5 32.67 14.26 12.58
CA LYS A 5 32.57 14.90 11.26
C LYS A 5 32.29 13.92 10.11
N SER A 6 32.64 12.63 10.27
CA SER A 6 32.38 11.59 9.27
C SER A 6 30.91 11.19 9.20
N ILE A 7 30.15 11.37 10.28
CA ILE A 7 28.75 10.92 10.40
C ILE A 7 27.84 11.86 9.59
N TYR A 8 28.09 13.18 9.63
CA TYR A 8 27.32 14.17 8.87
C TYR A 8 27.44 13.97 7.35
N GLY A 9 28.63 13.64 6.85
CA GLY A 9 28.83 13.35 5.43
C GLY A 9 28.06 12.11 4.96
N SER A 10 28.06 11.03 5.76
CA SER A 10 27.28 9.82 5.48
C SER A 10 25.77 10.04 5.58
N LEU A 11 25.31 10.86 6.54
CA LEU A 11 23.91 11.26 6.67
C LEU A 11 23.42 12.01 5.44
N ILE A 12 24.19 12.95 4.91
CA ILE A 12 23.82 13.70 3.71
C ILE A 12 23.86 12.79 2.48
N LEU A 13 24.87 11.93 2.34
CA LEU A 13 25.00 11.02 1.20
C LEU A 13 23.85 10.00 1.11
N LEU A 14 23.34 9.53 2.25
CA LEU A 14 22.18 8.61 2.32
C LEU A 14 20.83 9.35 2.34
N GLY A 15 20.77 10.49 3.01
CA GLY A 15 19.56 11.28 3.19
C GLY A 15 19.13 12.00 1.91
N LEU A 16 20.08 12.53 1.13
CA LEU A 16 19.78 13.26 -0.10
C LEU A 16 18.99 12.43 -1.13
N PRO A 17 19.39 11.18 -1.50
CA PRO A 17 18.60 10.37 -2.42
C PRO A 17 17.25 9.93 -1.82
N LEU A 18 17.18 9.74 -0.51
CA LEU A 18 15.93 9.36 0.17
C LEU A 18 14.91 10.51 0.14
N VAL A 19 15.34 11.73 0.47
CA VAL A 19 14.52 12.95 0.36
C VAL A 19 14.12 13.18 -1.10
N GLY A 20 15.05 13.03 -2.05
CA GLY A 20 14.76 13.15 -3.48
C GLY A 20 13.68 12.16 -3.94
N SER A 21 13.74 10.92 -3.46
CA SER A 21 12.73 9.88 -3.75
C SER A 21 11.36 10.25 -3.19
N SER A 22 11.30 10.72 -1.94
CA SER A 22 10.04 11.17 -1.33
C SER A 22 9.45 12.38 -2.06
N VAL A 23 10.26 13.37 -2.42
CA VAL A 23 9.81 14.54 -3.19
C VAL A 23 9.30 14.14 -4.57
N ALA A 24 9.99 13.22 -5.25
CA ALA A 24 9.54 12.69 -6.53
C ALA A 24 8.20 11.96 -6.37
N GLN A 25 8.04 11.14 -5.33
CA GLN A 25 6.79 10.42 -5.05
C GLN A 25 5.61 11.38 -4.80
N PHE A 26 5.81 12.43 -4.00
CA PHE A 26 4.80 13.47 -3.81
C PHE A 26 4.49 14.22 -5.11
N SER A 27 5.51 14.54 -5.91
CA SER A 27 5.33 15.23 -7.19
C SER A 27 4.50 14.40 -8.17
N LEU A 28 4.77 13.10 -8.27
CA LEU A 28 3.97 12.18 -9.10
C LEU A 28 2.49 12.21 -8.70
N THR A 29 2.21 12.14 -7.39
CA THR A 29 0.84 12.19 -6.87
C THR A 29 0.12 13.50 -7.25
N ILE A 30 0.83 14.63 -7.17
CA ILE A 30 0.29 15.94 -7.55
C ILE A 30 0.04 16.01 -9.06
N ILE A 31 0.99 15.54 -9.86
CA ILE A 31 0.89 15.54 -11.33
C ILE A 31 -0.28 14.66 -11.78
N ASP A 32 -0.45 13.46 -11.20
CA ASP A 32 -1.56 12.57 -11.50
C ASP A 32 -2.91 13.24 -11.20
N ALA A 33 -3.02 13.89 -10.04
CA ALA A 33 -4.22 14.64 -9.67
C ALA A 33 -4.47 15.83 -10.60
N ALA A 34 -3.42 16.58 -10.98
CA ALA A 34 -3.53 17.70 -11.91
C ALA A 34 -3.93 17.24 -13.31
N MET A 35 -3.36 16.14 -13.80
CA MET A 35 -3.70 15.53 -15.09
C MET A 35 -5.16 15.09 -15.13
N LEU A 36 -5.61 14.35 -14.12
CA LEU A 36 -7.02 13.91 -14.03
C LEU A 36 -7.97 15.08 -13.84
N GLY A 37 -7.59 16.09 -13.05
CA GLY A 37 -8.36 17.32 -12.87
C GLY A 37 -8.53 18.11 -14.16
N HIS A 38 -7.49 18.18 -14.99
CA HIS A 38 -7.56 18.81 -16.31
C HIS A 38 -8.40 17.98 -17.30
N TYR A 39 -8.36 16.65 -17.20
CA TYR A 39 -9.14 15.76 -18.06
C TYR A 39 -10.65 15.83 -17.76
N SER A 40 -11.04 15.64 -16.49
CA SER A 40 -12.43 15.74 -16.04
C SER A 40 -12.51 15.73 -14.52
N SER A 41 -13.39 16.58 -13.96
CA SER A 41 -13.69 16.57 -12.52
C SER A 41 -14.23 15.21 -12.05
N ILE A 42 -14.99 14.52 -12.89
CA ILE A 42 -15.54 13.18 -12.59
C ILE A 42 -14.42 12.14 -12.52
N ALA A 43 -13.44 12.20 -13.42
CA ALA A 43 -12.30 11.30 -13.43
C ALA A 43 -11.42 11.50 -12.17
N LEU A 44 -11.15 12.76 -11.80
CA LEU A 44 -10.42 13.08 -10.58
C LEU A 44 -11.17 12.58 -9.33
N ALA A 45 -12.47 12.86 -9.21
CA ALA A 45 -13.28 12.41 -8.08
C ALA A 45 -13.29 10.87 -7.96
N SER A 46 -13.42 10.18 -9.09
CA SER A 46 -13.42 8.72 -9.15
C SER A 46 -12.08 8.12 -8.72
N ALA A 47 -10.96 8.73 -9.13
CA ALA A 47 -9.62 8.31 -8.73
C ALA A 47 -9.35 8.58 -7.25
N VAL A 48 -9.80 9.71 -6.71
CA VAL A 48 -9.65 10.04 -5.27
C VAL A 48 -10.45 9.07 -4.40
N ILE A 49 -11.71 8.77 -4.78
CA ILE A 49 -12.57 7.83 -4.06
C ILE A 49 -12.00 6.40 -4.18
N GLY A 50 -11.65 5.98 -5.39
CA GLY A 50 -11.06 4.67 -5.64
C GLY A 50 -9.73 4.48 -4.91
N GLY A 51 -8.86 5.49 -4.93
CA GLY A 51 -7.58 5.51 -4.23
C GLY A 51 -7.74 5.47 -2.71
N SER A 52 -8.66 6.25 -2.16
CA SER A 52 -8.97 6.23 -0.71
C SER A 52 -9.50 4.87 -0.29
N PHE A 53 -10.43 4.30 -1.07
CA PHE A 53 -10.98 2.97 -0.83
C PHE A 53 -9.88 1.91 -0.85
N PHE A 54 -9.02 1.92 -1.87
CA PHE A 54 -7.85 1.04 -1.92
C PHE A 54 -6.96 1.21 -0.69
N PHE A 55 -6.60 2.44 -0.33
CA PHE A 55 -5.70 2.72 0.77
C PHE A 55 -6.26 2.24 2.11
N SER A 56 -7.57 2.37 2.35
CA SER A 56 -8.22 1.83 3.54
C SER A 56 -8.09 0.31 3.66
N PHE A 57 -8.25 -0.44 2.56
CA PHE A 57 -8.02 -1.89 2.59
C PHE A 57 -6.53 -2.23 2.64
N PHE A 58 -5.68 -1.44 1.99
CA PHE A 58 -4.24 -1.65 2.00
C PHE A 58 -3.65 -1.52 3.41
N ILE A 59 -4.05 -0.50 4.17
CA ILE A 59 -3.51 -0.28 5.52
C ILE A 59 -3.95 -1.37 6.51
N VAL A 60 -5.20 -1.86 6.38
CA VAL A 60 -5.70 -2.99 7.18
C VAL A 60 -4.91 -4.26 6.86
N GLY A 61 -4.65 -4.55 5.58
CA GLY A 61 -3.86 -5.71 5.17
C GLY A 61 -2.38 -5.62 5.57
N SER A 62 -1.81 -4.42 5.50
CA SER A 62 -0.42 -4.16 5.87
C SER A 62 -0.14 -4.43 7.35
N GLY A 63 -1.17 -4.40 8.22
CA GLY A 63 -1.04 -4.75 9.63
C GLY A 63 -0.51 -6.17 9.86
N PHE A 64 -0.87 -7.14 9.01
CA PHE A 64 -0.33 -8.50 9.09
C PHE A 64 1.18 -8.52 8.80
N SER A 65 1.59 -7.81 7.75
CA SER A 65 2.99 -7.66 7.35
C SER A 65 3.84 -7.01 8.45
N PHE A 66 3.34 -5.93 9.04
CA PHE A 66 4.03 -5.24 10.13
C PHE A 66 4.10 -6.05 11.43
N ALA A 67 3.15 -6.97 11.67
CA ALA A 67 3.19 -7.85 12.84
C ALA A 67 4.23 -8.98 12.68
N VAL A 68 4.46 -9.48 11.46
CA VAL A 68 5.38 -10.60 11.20
C VAL A 68 6.83 -10.22 11.49
N VAL A 69 7.27 -9.01 11.11
CA VAL A 69 8.66 -8.54 11.26
C VAL A 69 9.19 -8.65 12.70
N PRO A 70 8.55 -8.04 13.74
CA PRO A 70 9.04 -8.14 15.10
C PRO A 70 8.92 -9.56 15.69
N LEU A 71 7.91 -10.34 15.27
CA LEU A 71 7.76 -11.73 15.70
C LEU A 71 8.92 -12.59 15.18
N VAL A 72 9.24 -12.48 13.89
CA VAL A 72 10.37 -13.19 13.28
C VAL A 72 11.68 -12.79 13.96
N ALA A 73 11.91 -11.49 14.18
CA ALA A 73 13.10 -11.01 14.88
C ALA A 73 13.22 -11.58 16.31
N ALA A 74 12.11 -11.69 17.05
CA ALA A 74 12.11 -12.24 18.41
C ALA A 74 12.43 -13.74 18.46
N TYR A 75 11.93 -14.54 17.52
CA TYR A 75 12.24 -15.98 17.45
C TYR A 75 13.62 -16.26 16.85
N GLU A 76 14.09 -15.40 15.95
CA GLU A 76 15.45 -15.45 15.42
C GLU A 76 16.49 -15.20 16.53
N ALA A 77 16.25 -14.24 17.42
CA ALA A 77 17.08 -14.00 18.61
C ALA A 77 17.16 -15.23 19.54
N GLN A 78 16.11 -16.05 19.59
CA GLN A 78 16.06 -17.30 20.35
C GLN A 78 16.65 -18.51 19.59
N LYS A 79 17.13 -18.31 18.35
CA LYS A 79 17.60 -19.36 17.43
C LYS A 79 16.54 -20.44 17.12
N ASP A 80 15.24 -20.13 17.28
CA ASP A 80 14.14 -21.04 16.95
C ASP A 80 13.73 -20.90 15.47
N GLN A 81 14.51 -21.54 14.60
CA GLN A 81 14.29 -21.56 13.16
C GLN A 81 12.95 -22.20 12.74
N LYS A 82 12.38 -23.08 13.59
CA LYS A 82 11.10 -23.74 13.31
C LYS A 82 9.95 -22.74 13.44
N GLN A 83 9.99 -21.90 14.48
CA GLN A 83 8.97 -20.86 14.67
C GLN A 83 9.10 -19.73 13.65
N VAL A 84 10.32 -19.33 13.29
CA VAL A 84 10.56 -18.35 12.21
C VAL A 84 9.85 -18.80 10.93
N ARG A 85 10.12 -20.02 10.45
CA ARG A 85 9.46 -20.56 9.23
C ARG A 85 7.94 -20.66 9.37
N ARG A 86 7.44 -21.00 10.56
CA ARG A 86 6.01 -21.14 10.81
C ARG A 86 5.30 -19.79 10.74
N ILE A 87 5.85 -18.76 11.38
CA ILE A 87 5.27 -17.42 11.46
C ILE A 87 5.31 -16.75 10.09
N THR A 88 6.43 -16.82 9.37
CA THR A 88 6.51 -16.31 8.00
C THR A 88 5.47 -16.97 7.10
N ARG A 89 5.34 -18.30 7.16
CA ARG A 89 4.34 -19.02 6.35
C ARG A 89 2.91 -18.65 6.74
N MET A 90 2.62 -18.54 8.04
CA MET A 90 1.28 -18.14 8.51
C MET A 90 0.95 -16.70 8.11
N GLY A 91 1.92 -15.79 8.16
CA GLY A 91 1.80 -14.42 7.66
C GLY A 91 1.44 -14.38 6.18
N LEU A 92 2.18 -15.13 5.35
CA LEU A 92 1.89 -15.26 3.91
C LEU A 92 0.49 -15.82 3.65
N TRP A 93 0.06 -16.86 4.39
CA TRP A 93 -1.30 -17.40 4.26
C TRP A 93 -2.37 -16.36 4.64
N MET A 94 -2.16 -15.59 5.71
CA MET A 94 -3.09 -14.53 6.10
C MET A 94 -3.17 -13.42 5.06
N SER A 95 -2.02 -12.96 4.53
CA SER A 95 -1.97 -11.97 3.45
C SER A 95 -2.67 -12.46 2.18
N LEU A 96 -2.50 -13.74 1.81
CA LEU A 96 -3.16 -14.34 0.66
C LEU A 96 -4.68 -14.41 0.83
N ILE A 97 -5.16 -14.91 1.97
CA ILE A 97 -6.60 -14.99 2.27
C ILE A 97 -7.21 -13.58 2.29
N TYR A 98 -6.54 -12.63 2.94
CA TYR A 98 -6.98 -11.24 2.99
C TYR A 98 -7.07 -10.64 1.58
N THR A 99 -6.04 -10.82 0.76
CA THR A 99 -6.03 -10.31 -0.63
C THR A 99 -7.18 -10.87 -1.44
N LEU A 100 -7.46 -12.17 -1.34
CA LEU A 100 -8.59 -12.80 -2.05
C LEU A 100 -9.93 -12.21 -1.62
N LEU A 101 -10.13 -12.00 -0.31
CA LEU A 101 -11.36 -11.39 0.22
C LEU A 101 -11.53 -9.94 -0.28
N VAL A 102 -10.47 -9.14 -0.24
CA VAL A 102 -10.49 -7.74 -0.71
C VAL A 102 -10.71 -7.67 -2.22
N LEU A 103 -10.14 -8.59 -2.99
CA LEU A 103 -10.32 -8.62 -4.44
C LEU A 103 -11.79 -8.86 -4.83
N ILE A 104 -12.50 -9.72 -4.08
CA ILE A 104 -13.95 -9.91 -4.24
C ILE A 104 -14.72 -8.61 -3.94
N CYS A 105 -14.32 -7.87 -2.91
CA CYS A 105 -14.89 -6.56 -2.60
C CYS A 105 -14.63 -5.54 -3.72
N PHE A 106 -13.41 -5.50 -4.27
CA PHE A 106 -13.04 -4.59 -5.37
C PHE A 106 -13.78 -4.90 -6.66
N LEU A 107 -13.98 -6.19 -6.98
CA LEU A 107 -14.78 -6.62 -8.13
C LEU A 107 -16.24 -6.14 -8.04
N ASN A 108 -16.77 -5.93 -6.83
CA ASN A 108 -18.13 -5.48 -6.54
C ASN A 108 -18.21 -4.03 -6.00
N SER A 109 -17.12 -3.28 -6.08
CA SER A 109 -16.99 -1.96 -5.45
C SER A 109 -18.04 -0.93 -5.90
N LYS A 110 -18.53 -0.97 -7.14
CA LYS A 110 -19.62 -0.09 -7.61
C LYS A 110 -20.85 -0.18 -6.71
N LYS A 111 -21.27 -1.38 -6.30
CA LYS A 111 -22.44 -1.54 -5.41
C LYS A 111 -22.19 -0.92 -4.04
N ILE A 112 -20.98 -1.10 -3.51
CA ILE A 112 -20.57 -0.55 -2.21
C ILE A 112 -20.58 0.98 -2.27
N LEU A 113 -20.02 1.56 -3.33
CA LEU A 113 -19.96 3.01 -3.53
C LEU A 113 -21.34 3.63 -3.74
N LEU A 114 -22.23 2.96 -4.48
CA LEU A 114 -23.63 3.38 -4.63
C LEU A 114 -24.38 3.40 -3.29
N ILE A 115 -24.17 2.40 -2.42
CA ILE A 115 -24.79 2.35 -1.08
C ILE A 115 -24.31 3.50 -0.20
N ILE A 116 -23.04 3.93 -0.37
CA ILE A 116 -22.45 5.06 0.35
C ILE A 116 -22.98 6.41 -0.19
N GLY A 117 -23.78 6.40 -1.25
CA GLY A 117 -24.42 7.60 -1.82
C GLY A 117 -23.63 8.25 -2.95
N GLN A 118 -22.68 7.54 -3.56
CA GLN A 118 -21.93 8.05 -4.72
C GLN A 118 -22.78 8.01 -5.99
N ASN A 119 -22.44 8.90 -6.94
CA ASN A 119 -23.05 8.89 -8.28
C ASN A 119 -22.68 7.61 -9.04
N GLU A 120 -23.55 7.16 -9.94
CA GLU A 120 -23.32 5.98 -10.78
C GLU A 120 -22.07 6.09 -11.66
N GLU A 121 -21.82 7.26 -12.27
CA GLU A 121 -20.63 7.47 -13.11
C GLU A 121 -19.33 7.36 -12.29
N ILE A 122 -19.30 8.01 -11.12
CA ILE A 122 -18.15 7.97 -10.20
C ILE A 122 -17.92 6.54 -9.71
N SER A 123 -18.99 5.86 -9.31
CA SER A 123 -18.93 4.48 -8.80
C SER A 123 -18.43 3.50 -9.86
N SER A 124 -18.77 3.72 -11.13
CA SER A 124 -18.31 2.87 -12.24
C SER A 124 -16.82 3.08 -12.50
N LEU A 125 -16.37 4.34 -12.62
CA LEU A 125 -14.95 4.64 -12.87
C LEU A 125 -14.05 4.25 -11.69
N SER A 126 -14.51 4.45 -10.44
CA SER A 126 -13.81 3.97 -9.26
C SER A 126 -13.71 2.44 -9.23
N GLN A 127 -14.73 1.73 -9.69
CA GLN A 127 -14.69 0.27 -9.79
C GLN A 127 -13.65 -0.19 -10.82
N ASP A 128 -13.60 0.44 -11.99
CA ASP A 128 -12.60 0.09 -13.01
C ASP A 128 -11.18 0.35 -12.49
N TYR A 129 -10.97 1.49 -11.82
CA TYR A 129 -9.72 1.81 -11.14
C TYR A 129 -9.34 0.74 -10.10
N LEU A 130 -10.28 0.35 -9.22
CA LEU A 130 -10.04 -0.66 -8.18
C LEU A 130 -9.81 -2.06 -8.74
N ARG A 131 -10.42 -2.42 -9.87
CA ARG A 131 -10.19 -3.71 -10.54
C ARG A 131 -8.78 -3.82 -11.08
N ILE A 132 -8.28 -2.74 -11.68
CA ILE A 132 -6.91 -2.69 -12.22
C ILE A 132 -5.92 -2.66 -11.05
N MET A 133 -6.12 -1.76 -10.08
CA MET A 133 -5.20 -1.57 -8.97
C MET A 133 -5.24 -2.72 -7.96
N GLY A 134 -6.36 -3.43 -7.85
CA GLY A 134 -6.57 -4.54 -6.93
C GLY A 134 -5.59 -5.70 -7.11
N PHE A 135 -5.16 -5.97 -8.34
CA PHE A 135 -4.11 -6.97 -8.59
C PHE A 135 -2.75 -6.57 -7.98
N GLY A 136 -2.49 -5.26 -7.82
CA GLY A 136 -1.30 -4.74 -7.16
C GLY A 136 -1.28 -4.98 -5.64
N LEU A 137 -2.42 -5.29 -5.02
CA LEU A 137 -2.50 -5.62 -3.60
C LEU A 137 -1.74 -6.92 -3.28
N PHE A 138 -1.70 -7.87 -4.22
CA PHE A 138 -1.06 -9.15 -4.05
C PHE A 138 0.46 -9.03 -3.80
N PRO A 139 1.27 -8.43 -4.69
CA PRO A 139 2.68 -8.21 -4.40
C PRO A 139 2.88 -7.29 -3.20
N ALA A 140 2.06 -6.25 -3.04
CA ALA A 140 2.27 -5.26 -1.98
C ALA A 140 2.16 -5.85 -0.55
N LEU A 141 1.27 -6.82 -0.33
CA LEU A 141 1.12 -7.49 0.97
C LEU A 141 2.08 -8.68 1.17
N PHE A 142 2.72 -9.14 0.09
CA PHE A 142 3.69 -10.23 0.13
C PHE A 142 5.12 -9.75 0.43
N VAL A 143 5.41 -8.46 0.30
CA VAL A 143 6.74 -7.86 0.59
C VAL A 143 6.95 -7.74 2.12
N VAL A 144 6.97 -8.89 2.79
CA VAL A 144 7.46 -9.06 4.16
C VAL A 144 8.81 -9.76 4.13
#